data_AF-A0A9D1JY59-F1
#
_entry.id   AF-A0A9D1JY59-F1
#
_cell.length_a   1.000
_cell.length_b   1.000
_cell.length_c   1.000
_cell.angle_alpha   90.00
_cell.angle_beta   90.00
_cell.angle_gamma   90.00
#
_symmetry.space_group_name_H-M   'P 1'
#
loop_
_entity.id
_entity.type
_entity.pdbx_description
1 polymer ?
#
loop_
_entity_poly.entity_id
_entity_poly.type
_entity_poly.pdbx_seq_one_letter_code
_entity_poly.pdbx_strand_id
1 'polypeptide(L)'
;MFKKIIMLLLPLFVFVPSAFADEVQDVQAFFNSFVNASNTYATNIPNYYVKNAKIVRVVYKPDGTKQAVVIPFDRYLQELKKGAALARTVRYKNRYENQKVTKVGNDYKLSAIRIPRNDKSGLPAYFIITKTQNGWKIKEESMGTNVQKFLEAK
;
A
#
# COMPACT_ATOMS: atom_id res chain seq x y z
N MET A 1 -43.06 -30.75 -39.22
CA MET A 1 -42.65 -30.77 -37.79
C MET A 1 -41.15 -30.56 -37.72
N PHE A 2 -40.68 -29.38 -37.29
CA PHE A 2 -39.34 -29.22 -36.71
C PHE A 2 -39.46 -28.18 -35.58
N LYS A 3 -39.38 -28.67 -34.35
CA LYS A 3 -39.38 -27.85 -33.13
C LYS A 3 -37.93 -27.45 -32.83
N LYS A 4 -37.75 -26.15 -32.54
CA LYS A 4 -36.94 -25.51 -31.48
C LYS A 4 -35.49 -26.05 -31.31
N ILE A 5 -34.47 -25.20 -31.31
CA ILE A 5 -34.02 -24.47 -30.10
C ILE A 5 -33.21 -23.25 -30.56
N ILE A 6 -33.67 -22.05 -30.19
CA ILE A 6 -32.86 -20.83 -30.23
C ILE A 6 -32.06 -20.84 -28.93
N MET A 7 -30.74 -20.98 -29.04
CA MET A 7 -29.81 -20.97 -27.90
C MET A 7 -29.59 -19.52 -27.47
N LEU A 8 -30.30 -19.09 -26.43
CA LEU A 8 -30.14 -17.77 -25.81
C LEU A 8 -28.81 -17.76 -25.02
N LEU A 9 -27.78 -17.11 -25.57
CA LEU A 9 -26.60 -16.71 -24.81
C LEU A 9 -27.00 -15.57 -23.86
N LEU A 10 -27.22 -15.90 -22.59
CA LEU A 10 -27.34 -14.89 -21.53
C LEU A 10 -25.95 -14.34 -21.22
N PRO A 11 -25.69 -13.02 -21.38
CA PRO A 11 -24.48 -12.43 -20.81
C PRO A 11 -24.65 -12.41 -19.29
N LEU A 12 -23.80 -13.16 -18.59
CA LEU A 12 -23.70 -13.15 -17.14
C LEU A 12 -23.16 -11.76 -16.72
N PHE A 13 -24.05 -10.79 -16.52
CA PHE A 13 -23.70 -9.51 -15.92
C PHE A 13 -23.30 -9.77 -14.46
N VAL A 14 -22.00 -9.80 -14.20
CA VAL A 14 -21.46 -9.82 -12.84
C VAL A 14 -21.81 -8.48 -12.19
N PHE A 15 -22.88 -8.45 -11.41
CA PHE A 15 -23.27 -7.30 -10.61
C PHE A 15 -22.24 -7.10 -9.51
N VAL A 16 -21.35 -6.14 -9.67
CA VAL A 16 -20.51 -5.66 -8.57
C VAL A 16 -21.38 -4.72 -7.72
N PRO A 17 -21.59 -4.96 -6.42
CA PRO A 17 -22.41 -4.09 -5.59
C PRO A 17 -21.81 -2.69 -5.53
N SER A 18 -22.63 -1.65 -5.72
CA SER A 18 -22.23 -0.23 -5.76
C SER A 18 -21.41 0.20 -4.54
N ALA A 19 -21.83 -0.22 -3.35
CA ALA A 19 -21.12 0.07 -2.10
C ALA A 19 -19.67 -0.43 -2.07
N PHE A 20 -19.35 -1.49 -2.81
CA PHE A 20 -17.98 -1.97 -2.94
C PHE A 20 -17.14 -1.07 -3.85
N ALA A 21 -17.72 -0.59 -4.95
CA ALA A 21 -17.05 0.35 -5.85
C ALA A 21 -16.74 1.68 -5.15
N ASP A 22 -17.68 2.17 -4.34
CA ASP A 22 -17.52 3.41 -3.57
C ASP A 22 -16.38 3.29 -2.55
N GLU A 23 -16.35 2.21 -1.76
CA GLU A 23 -15.26 2.01 -0.78
C GLU A 23 -13.90 1.80 -1.45
N VAL A 24 -13.85 1.18 -2.63
CA VAL A 24 -12.59 1.06 -3.40
C VAL A 24 -12.06 2.45 -3.79
N GLN A 25 -12.93 3.34 -4.27
CA GLN A 25 -12.55 4.71 -4.61
C GLN A 25 -12.10 5.50 -3.38
N ASP A 26 -12.81 5.36 -2.26
CA ASP A 26 -12.42 5.98 -0.99
C ASP A 26 -11.03 5.52 -0.52
N VAL A 27 -10.74 4.22 -0.61
CA VAL A 27 -9.44 3.64 -0.26
C VAL A 27 -8.34 4.19 -1.16
N GLN A 28 -8.59 4.32 -2.46
CA GLN A 28 -7.66 4.95 -3.41
C GLN A 28 -7.43 6.43 -3.09
N ALA A 29 -8.49 7.18 -2.81
CA ALA A 29 -8.41 8.59 -2.44
C ALA A 29 -7.60 8.79 -1.15
N PHE A 30 -7.89 8.00 -0.11
CA PHE A 30 -7.12 7.97 1.12
C PHE A 30 -5.63 7.70 0.86
N PHE A 31 -5.33 6.68 0.05
CA PHE A 31 -3.95 6.32 -0.27
C PHE A 31 -3.23 7.43 -1.05
N ASN A 32 -3.91 8.10 -1.98
CA ASN A 32 -3.35 9.25 -2.69
C ASN A 32 -3.04 10.41 -1.74
N SER A 33 -3.89 10.68 -0.74
CA SER A 33 -3.60 11.66 0.32
C SER A 33 -2.37 11.28 1.14
N PHE A 34 -2.24 10.00 1.51
CA PHE A 34 -1.04 9.48 2.20
C PHE A 34 0.23 9.67 1.38
N VAL A 35 0.20 9.33 0.09
CA VAL A 35 1.34 9.49 -0.83
C VAL A 35 1.70 10.97 -0.99
N ASN A 36 0.69 11.85 -1.14
CA ASN A 36 0.90 13.29 -1.24
C ASN A 36 1.55 13.85 0.03
N ALA A 37 1.01 13.50 1.21
CA ALA A 37 1.59 13.91 2.48
C ALA A 37 3.05 13.43 2.59
N SER A 38 3.33 12.19 2.17
CA SER A 38 4.69 11.61 2.23
C SER A 38 5.66 12.36 1.31
N ASN A 39 5.21 12.69 0.09
CA ASN A 39 6.01 13.39 -0.92
C ASN A 39 6.15 14.90 -0.67
N THR A 40 5.34 15.46 0.24
CA THR A 40 5.44 16.84 0.73
C THR A 40 6.11 16.94 2.11
N TYR A 41 6.59 15.83 2.66
CA TYR A 41 7.29 15.75 3.95
C TYR A 41 6.44 16.28 5.11
N ALA A 42 5.14 15.98 5.08
CA ALA A 42 4.20 16.41 6.10
C ALA A 42 4.55 15.78 7.47
N THR A 43 4.32 16.52 8.55
CA THR A 43 4.58 16.04 9.91
C THR A 43 3.49 15.13 10.45
N ASN A 44 2.33 15.10 9.78
CA ASN A 44 1.14 14.35 10.19
C ASN A 44 1.05 12.94 9.56
N ILE A 45 2.11 12.43 8.92
CA ILE A 45 2.17 11.05 8.40
C ILE A 45 1.78 10.00 9.43
N PRO A 46 2.19 10.10 10.71
CA PRO A 46 1.74 9.14 11.74
C PRO A 46 0.21 9.01 11.84
N ASN A 47 -0.54 10.06 11.52
CA ASN A 47 -2.00 10.05 11.60
C ASN A 47 -2.65 9.17 10.53
N TYR A 48 -1.92 8.72 9.51
CA TYR A 48 -2.44 7.79 8.50
C TYR A 48 -2.46 6.34 8.99
N TYR A 49 -1.83 6.03 10.12
CA TYR A 49 -1.73 4.67 10.65
C TYR A 49 -2.68 4.45 11.83
N VAL A 50 -3.09 3.21 12.04
CA VAL A 50 -3.64 2.79 13.33
C VAL A 50 -2.52 2.74 14.38
N LYS A 51 -2.87 2.77 15.66
CA LYS A 51 -1.90 2.47 16.73
C LYS A 51 -1.34 1.06 16.53
N ASN A 52 -0.04 0.89 16.69
CA ASN A 52 0.66 -0.39 16.53
C ASN A 52 0.49 -1.01 15.13
N ALA A 53 0.42 -0.19 14.08
CA ALA A 53 0.39 -0.71 12.72
C ALA A 53 1.62 -1.59 12.43
N LYS A 54 1.41 -2.67 11.68
CA LYS A 54 2.48 -3.60 11.33
C LYS A 54 3.31 -3.05 10.18
N ILE A 55 4.60 -2.82 10.41
CA ILE A 55 5.51 -2.29 9.39
C ILE A 55 6.47 -3.39 8.95
N VAL A 56 6.43 -3.75 7.68
CA VAL A 56 7.26 -4.79 7.09
C VAL A 56 8.20 -4.19 6.07
N ARG A 57 9.47 -4.59 6.13
CA ARG A 57 10.48 -4.32 5.10
C ARG A 57 10.90 -5.66 4.50
N VAL A 58 10.63 -5.83 3.21
CA VAL A 58 11.08 -7.00 2.47
C VAL A 58 12.40 -6.65 1.82
N VAL A 59 13.50 -7.10 2.41
CA VAL A 59 14.86 -6.83 1.96
C VAL A 59 15.22 -7.79 0.84
N TYR A 60 15.61 -7.24 -0.30
CA TYR A 60 16.14 -7.98 -1.44
C TYR A 60 17.65 -8.07 -1.25
N LYS A 61 18.16 -9.29 -1.09
CA LYS A 61 19.59 -9.53 -0.89
C LYS A 61 20.33 -9.59 -2.25
N PRO A 62 21.64 -9.31 -2.28
CA PRO A 62 22.43 -9.39 -3.51
C PRO A 62 22.41 -10.78 -4.18
N ASP A 63 22.20 -11.84 -3.40
CA ASP A 63 22.08 -13.22 -3.87
C ASP A 63 20.70 -13.55 -4.51
N GLY A 64 19.80 -12.57 -4.60
CA GLY A 64 18.46 -12.73 -5.16
C GLY A 64 17.40 -13.24 -4.18
N THR A 65 17.80 -13.64 -2.97
CA THR A 65 16.84 -14.04 -1.92
C THR A 65 16.18 -12.82 -1.28
N LYS A 66 15.08 -13.06 -0.56
CA LYS A 66 14.31 -12.02 0.13
C LYS A 66 14.15 -12.37 1.61
N GLN A 67 14.23 -11.37 2.46
CA GLN A 67 13.96 -11.53 3.89
C GLN A 67 13.02 -10.43 4.38
N ALA A 68 11.91 -10.84 5.00
CA ALA A 68 10.98 -9.91 5.64
C ALA A 68 11.45 -9.61 7.06
N VAL A 69 11.45 -8.33 7.41
CA VAL A 69 11.73 -7.85 8.76
C VAL A 69 10.56 -7.00 9.21
N VAL A 70 10.04 -7.29 10.41
CA VAL A 70 9.00 -6.49 11.05
C VAL A 70 9.69 -5.39 11.85
N ILE A 71 9.42 -4.14 11.51
CA ILE A 71 9.97 -2.99 12.21
C ILE A 71 8.99 -2.61 13.35
N PRO A 72 9.45 -2.48 14.60
CA PRO A 72 8.62 -1.99 15.69
C PRO A 72 7.98 -0.64 15.33
N PHE A 73 6.68 -0.49 15.57
CA PHE A 73 5.94 0.70 15.12
C PHE A 73 6.48 2.00 15.75
N ASP A 74 6.83 1.99 17.04
CA ASP A 74 7.41 3.15 17.70
C ASP A 74 8.76 3.57 17.09
N ARG A 75 9.59 2.59 16.74
CA ARG A 75 10.84 2.84 16.02
C ARG A 75 10.56 3.44 14.65
N TYR A 76 9.58 2.91 13.92
CA TYR A 76 9.17 3.46 12.63
C TYR A 76 8.74 4.92 12.74
N LEU A 77 7.95 5.30 13.76
CA LEU A 77 7.57 6.69 14.00
C LEU A 77 8.77 7.60 14.28
N GLN A 78 9.74 7.12 15.06
CA GLN A 78 10.99 7.86 15.31
C GLN A 78 11.80 8.04 14.03
N GLU A 79 11.92 6.98 13.21
CA GLU A 79 12.63 7.01 11.93
C GLU A 79 11.94 7.94 10.91
N LEU A 80 10.61 7.96 10.86
CA LEU A 80 9.85 8.91 10.05
C LEU A 80 10.18 10.35 10.43
N LYS A 81 10.14 10.67 11.72
CA LYS A 81 10.44 12.03 12.23
C LYS A 81 11.88 12.45 11.92
N LYS A 82 12.86 11.57 12.19
CA LYS A 82 14.27 11.83 11.92
C LYS A 82 14.58 11.90 10.42
N GLY A 83 13.95 11.03 9.63
CA GLY A 83 14.19 10.89 8.20
C GLY A 83 13.56 11.99 7.35
N ALA A 84 12.52 12.68 7.83
CA ALA A 84 11.80 13.70 7.07
C ALA A 84 12.70 14.86 6.62
N ALA A 85 13.59 15.34 7.48
CA ALA A 85 14.52 16.42 7.14
C ALA A 85 15.50 16.00 6.04
N LEU A 86 16.11 14.82 6.19
CA LEU A 86 17.03 14.27 5.18
C LEU A 86 16.32 14.03 3.84
N ALA A 87 15.11 13.44 3.88
CA ALA A 87 14.28 13.20 2.71
C ALA A 87 13.96 14.50 1.97
N ARG A 88 13.66 15.59 2.70
CA ARG A 88 13.42 16.91 2.11
C ARG A 88 14.66 17.47 1.42
N THR A 89 15.82 17.40 2.08
CA THR A 89 17.09 17.89 1.53
C THR A 89 17.43 17.21 0.21
N VAL A 90 17.28 15.89 0.13
CA VAL A 90 17.57 15.14 -1.11
C VAL A 90 16.38 15.05 -2.07
N ARG A 91 15.27 15.75 -1.78
CA ARG A 91 14.02 15.74 -2.54
C ARG A 91 13.50 14.32 -2.82
N TYR A 92 13.57 13.46 -1.82
CA TYR A 92 13.13 12.07 -1.91
C TYR A 92 11.61 11.98 -2.07
N LYS A 93 11.15 11.36 -3.15
CA LYS A 93 9.73 11.09 -3.42
C LYS A 93 9.55 9.64 -3.85
N ASN A 94 8.38 9.08 -3.57
CA ASN A 94 7.96 7.80 -4.13
C ASN A 94 6.83 8.03 -5.12
N ARG A 95 6.81 7.24 -6.20
CA ARG A 95 5.61 7.03 -7.00
C ARG A 95 5.08 5.62 -6.75
N TYR A 96 3.79 5.41 -6.98
CA TYR A 96 3.14 4.11 -6.86
C TYR A 96 2.37 3.83 -8.14
N GLU A 97 2.82 2.83 -8.88
CA GLU A 97 2.25 2.42 -10.16
C GLU A 97 1.53 1.07 -10.00
N ASN A 98 0.66 0.73 -10.97
CA ASN A 98 -0.10 -0.53 -10.99
C ASN A 98 -0.88 -0.78 -9.68
N GLN A 99 -1.52 0.27 -9.15
CA GLN A 99 -2.30 0.17 -7.92
C GLN A 99 -3.50 -0.76 -8.14
N LYS A 100 -3.66 -1.75 -7.27
CA LYS A 100 -4.79 -2.67 -7.25
C LYS A 100 -5.37 -2.75 -5.85
N VAL A 101 -6.64 -2.43 -5.71
CA VAL A 101 -7.39 -2.55 -4.45
C VAL A 101 -8.22 -3.83 -4.49
N THR A 102 -8.15 -4.61 -3.41
CA THR A 102 -8.88 -5.87 -3.23
C THR A 102 -9.42 -5.96 -1.82
N LYS A 103 -10.64 -6.48 -1.64
CA LYS A 103 -11.17 -6.75 -0.30
C LYS A 103 -10.44 -7.91 0.35
N VAL A 104 -10.11 -7.79 1.63
CA VAL A 104 -9.51 -8.86 2.43
C VAL A 104 -10.18 -8.87 3.80
N GLY A 105 -11.17 -9.75 3.97
CA GLY A 105 -12.05 -9.73 5.14
C GLY A 105 -12.81 -8.41 5.23
N ASN A 106 -12.68 -7.72 6.37
CA ASN A 106 -13.27 -6.39 6.60
C ASN A 106 -12.37 -5.24 6.16
N ASP A 107 -11.15 -5.53 5.71
CA ASP A 107 -10.14 -4.55 5.31
C ASP A 107 -9.98 -4.53 3.78
N TYR A 108 -9.19 -3.59 3.29
CA TYR A 108 -8.81 -3.48 1.88
C TYR A 108 -7.29 -3.60 1.74
N LYS A 109 -6.84 -4.45 0.82
CA LYS A 109 -5.45 -4.53 0.41
C LYS A 109 -5.22 -3.71 -0.85
N LEU A 110 -4.40 -2.67 -0.73
CA LEU A 110 -3.86 -1.93 -1.87
C LEU A 110 -2.46 -2.45 -2.17
N SER A 111 -2.28 -3.06 -3.34
CA SER A 111 -0.97 -3.50 -3.84
C SER A 111 -0.48 -2.56 -4.93
N ALA A 112 0.82 -2.29 -5.00
CA ALA A 112 1.41 -1.39 -6.00
C ALA A 112 2.88 -1.72 -6.24
N ILE A 113 3.43 -1.17 -7.32
CA ILE A 113 4.87 -1.07 -7.55
C ILE A 113 5.33 0.31 -7.08
N ARG A 114 6.09 0.34 -5.98
CA ARG A 114 6.69 1.56 -5.44
C ARG A 114 7.96 1.88 -6.21
N ILE A 115 8.05 3.08 -6.76
CA ILE A 115 9.25 3.59 -7.42
C ILE A 115 9.86 4.66 -6.52
N PRO A 116 10.85 4.30 -5.68
CA PRO A 116 11.59 5.27 -4.91
C PRO A 116 12.46 6.16 -5.81
N ARG A 117 12.91 7.29 -5.29
CA ARG A 117 13.72 8.27 -6.04
C ARG A 117 14.84 7.59 -6.84
N ASN A 118 14.86 7.84 -8.15
CA ASN A 118 15.83 7.33 -9.14
C ASN A 118 15.82 5.81 -9.39
N ASP A 119 14.89 5.08 -8.79
CA ASP A 119 14.71 3.65 -9.06
C ASP A 119 14.04 3.46 -10.43
N LYS A 120 14.48 2.44 -11.18
CA LYS A 120 13.95 2.12 -12.52
C LYS A 120 13.14 0.83 -12.54
N SER A 121 13.38 -0.09 -11.61
CA SER A 121 12.76 -1.41 -11.58
C SER A 121 11.46 -1.43 -10.77
N GLY A 122 11.30 -0.48 -9.86
CA GLY A 122 10.23 -0.49 -8.87
C GLY A 122 10.38 -1.64 -7.87
N LEU A 123 9.71 -1.51 -6.74
CA LEU A 123 9.73 -2.48 -5.65
C LEU A 123 8.29 -2.77 -5.23
N PRO A 124 7.88 -4.04 -5.13
CA PRO A 124 6.55 -4.38 -4.65
C PRO A 124 6.26 -3.76 -3.29
N ALA A 125 5.07 -3.21 -3.15
CA ALA A 125 4.54 -2.72 -1.88
C ALA A 125 3.06 -3.12 -1.75
N TYR A 126 2.61 -3.29 -0.51
CA TYR A 126 1.19 -3.35 -0.23
C TYR A 126 0.85 -2.67 1.09
N PHE A 127 -0.42 -2.30 1.22
CA PHE A 127 -1.00 -1.68 2.39
C PHE A 127 -2.30 -2.39 2.71
N ILE A 128 -2.50 -2.76 3.97
CA ILE A 128 -3.81 -3.16 4.49
C ILE A 128 -4.43 -1.92 5.13
N ILE A 129 -5.55 -1.49 4.57
CA ILE A 129 -6.26 -0.26 4.91
C ILE A 129 -7.59 -0.66 5.55
N THR A 130 -7.87 -0.09 6.71
CA THR A 130 -9.03 -0.41 7.55
C THR A 130 -9.84 0.84 7.83
N LYS A 131 -11.17 0.68 7.90
CA LYS A 131 -12.08 1.78 8.26
C LYS A 131 -12.14 1.90 9.78
N THR A 132 -11.86 3.08 10.31
CA THR A 132 -11.96 3.38 11.75
C THR A 132 -13.02 4.45 11.98
N GLN A 133 -13.35 4.73 13.24
CA GLN A 133 -14.23 5.86 13.61
C GLN A 133 -13.66 7.21 13.12
N ASN A 134 -12.34 7.31 12.94
CA ASN A 134 -11.64 8.51 12.47
C ASN A 134 -11.28 8.45 10.97
N GLY A 135 -12.04 7.66 10.20
CA GLY A 135 -11.82 7.42 8.77
C GLY A 135 -10.85 6.28 8.47
N TRP A 136 -10.43 6.18 7.21
CA TRP A 136 -9.50 5.15 6.73
C TRP A 136 -8.11 5.30 7.35
N LYS A 137 -7.47 4.17 7.68
CA LYS A 137 -6.11 4.10 8.25
C LYS A 137 -5.35 2.89 7.73
N ILE A 138 -4.02 3.01 7.68
CA ILE A 138 -3.09 1.91 7.38
C ILE A 138 -2.93 1.06 8.65
N LYS A 139 -3.29 -0.22 8.54
CA LYS A 139 -3.13 -1.26 9.56
C LYS A 139 -1.86 -2.06 9.37
N GLU A 140 -1.47 -2.30 8.12
CA GLU A 140 -0.22 -2.94 7.77
C GLU A 140 0.38 -2.25 6.54
N GLU A 141 1.68 -2.03 6.57
CA GLU A 141 2.48 -1.57 5.44
C GLU A 141 3.58 -2.58 5.17
N SER A 142 3.74 -2.96 3.91
CA SER A 142 4.88 -3.75 3.44
C SER A 142 5.54 -3.08 2.26
N MET A 143 6.84 -2.89 2.34
CA MET A 143 7.64 -2.29 1.26
C MET A 143 8.87 -3.13 0.96
N GLY A 144 9.06 -3.44 -0.32
CA GLY A 144 10.34 -3.93 -0.83
C GLY A 144 11.44 -2.88 -0.68
N THR A 145 12.66 -3.32 -0.38
CA THR A 145 13.84 -2.46 -0.23
C THR A 145 15.13 -3.19 -0.58
N ASN A 146 16.10 -2.48 -1.16
CA ASN A 146 17.46 -2.97 -1.38
C ASN A 146 18.42 -2.57 -0.24
N VAL A 147 17.91 -1.88 0.78
CA VAL A 147 18.71 -1.37 1.90
C VAL A 147 18.95 -2.49 2.92
N GLN A 148 20.18 -3.01 2.97
CA GLN A 148 20.52 -4.17 3.80
C GLN A 148 20.50 -3.88 5.31
N LYS A 149 20.68 -2.62 5.73
CA LYS A 149 20.67 -2.21 7.15
C LYS A 149 19.38 -2.61 7.90
N PHE A 150 18.29 -2.88 7.19
CA PHE A 150 17.06 -3.37 7.80
C PHE A 150 17.20 -4.80 8.33
N LEU A 151 18.17 -5.59 7.87
CA LEU A 151 18.45 -6.94 8.40
C LEU A 151 19.11 -6.91 9.77
N GLU A 152 19.79 -5.81 10.09
CA GLU A 152 20.42 -5.56 11.40
C GLU A 152 19.44 -4.97 12.40
N ALA A 153 18.23 -4.62 11.96
CA ALA A 153 17.18 -4.08 12.80
C ALA A 153 16.65 -5.18 13.74
N LYS A 154 17.28 -5.33 14.90
CA LYS A 154 16.69 -5.96 16.08
C LYS A 154 15.73 -4.98 16.77
#